data_AF-A0A424Y9C1-F1
#
_entry.id   AF-A0A424Y9C1-F1
#
_cell.length_a   1.000
_cell.length_b   1.000
_cell.length_c   1.000
_cell.angle_alpha   90.00
_cell.angle_beta   90.00
_cell.angle_gamma   90.00
#
_symmetry.space_group_name_H-M   'P 1'
#
loop_
_entity.id
_entity.type
_entity.pdbx_description
1 polymer ?
#
loop_
_entity_poly.entity_id
_entity_poly.type
_entity_poly.pdbx_seq_one_letter_code
_entity_poly.pdbx_strand_id
1 'polypeptide(L)'
;MEIALSLLMGIGLSATSGFRVFVPLLIMSMASLAGYLELSPTFEWIGSYPALVIFLVATLLEVLAYFIPYLDNLLSMISSPAALVAGIIITASVITEMSPLLTWTLAIIAGGGFSLAGKVTSNLVHTGSTTMTGGTINPALSLLESIFSAVMGILSVLFPLLVIFFAGGIIYFLVKMKKRIRPR
;
A
#
# COMPACT_ATOMS: atom_id res chain seq x y z
N MET A 1 -17.80 -5.42 12.68
CA MET A 1 -17.73 -4.33 11.67
C MET A 1 -18.52 -4.74 10.44
N GLU A 2 -19.24 -3.86 9.75
CA GLU A 2 -19.86 -4.24 8.46
C GLU A 2 -18.76 -4.70 7.48
N ILE A 3 -18.88 -5.90 6.91
CA ILE A 3 -17.88 -6.52 6.03
C ILE A 3 -17.41 -5.57 4.91
N ALA A 4 -18.31 -4.72 4.41
CA ALA A 4 -18.00 -3.72 3.41
C ALA A 4 -16.96 -2.69 3.89
N LEU A 5 -17.05 -2.22 5.13
CA LEU A 5 -16.11 -1.25 5.70
C LEU A 5 -14.73 -1.88 5.91
N SER A 6 -14.68 -3.12 6.41
CA SER A 6 -13.43 -3.87 6.57
C SER A 6 -12.73 -4.07 5.23
N LEU A 7 -13.50 -4.41 4.19
CA LEU A 7 -12.96 -4.61 2.84
C LEU A 7 -12.42 -3.30 2.25
N LEU A 8 -13.17 -2.19 2.39
CA LEU A 8 -12.71 -0.88 1.92
C LEU A 8 -11.43 -0.43 2.63
N MET A 9 -11.34 -0.67 3.93
CA MET A 9 -10.14 -0.39 4.72
C MET A 9 -8.94 -1.21 4.23
N GLY A 10 -9.12 -2.52 4.02
CA GLY A 10 -8.09 -3.40 3.47
C GLY A 10 -7.64 -3.01 2.07
N ILE A 11 -8.58 -2.57 1.22
CA ILE A 11 -8.28 -2.04 -0.12
C ILE A 11 -7.48 -0.74 -0.03
N GLY A 12 -7.87 0.20 0.84
CA GLY A 12 -7.16 1.45 1.02
C GLY A 12 -5.72 1.25 1.51
N LEU A 13 -5.55 0.45 2.56
CA LEU A 13 -4.23 0.09 3.09
C LEU A 13 -3.39 -0.66 2.06
N SER A 14 -3.96 -1.63 1.35
CA SER A 14 -3.22 -2.39 0.32
C SER A 14 -2.79 -1.49 -0.84
N ALA A 15 -3.65 -0.58 -1.32
CA ALA A 15 -3.28 0.40 -2.34
C ALA A 15 -2.04 1.24 -1.96
N THR A 16 -1.94 1.66 -0.69
CA THR A 16 -0.77 2.41 -0.20
C THR A 16 0.52 1.57 -0.11
N SER A 17 0.37 0.24 -0.05
CA SER A 17 1.50 -0.71 -0.02
C SER A 17 2.28 -0.78 -1.34
N GLY A 18 1.63 -0.37 -2.44
CA GLY A 18 2.28 -0.22 -3.73
C GLY A 18 3.35 0.88 -3.77
N PHE A 19 3.18 1.94 -2.98
CA PHE A 19 4.16 3.02 -2.90
C PHE A 19 5.23 2.70 -1.85
N ARG A 20 4.82 2.13 -0.71
CA ARG A 20 5.68 1.79 0.41
C ARG A 20 5.21 0.50 1.05
N VAL A 21 6.05 -0.51 1.08
CA VAL A 21 5.65 -1.85 1.53
C VAL A 21 5.41 -1.86 3.03
N PHE A 22 6.28 -1.21 3.81
CA PHE A 22 6.29 -1.36 5.26
C PHE A 22 5.47 -0.29 5.99
N VAL A 23 5.36 0.92 5.44
CA VAL A 23 4.55 2.01 6.01
C VAL A 23 3.10 1.58 6.33
N PRO A 24 2.32 0.96 5.41
CA PRO A 24 0.95 0.57 5.74
C PRO A 24 0.88 -0.61 6.71
N LEU A 25 1.87 -1.52 6.71
CA LEU A 25 1.94 -2.60 7.71
C LEU A 25 2.21 -2.06 9.10
N LEU A 26 3.07 -1.03 9.23
CA LEU A 26 3.28 -0.30 10.48
C LEU A 26 1.99 0.36 10.95
N ILE A 27 1.28 1.06 10.07
CA ILE A 27 0.00 1.70 10.39
C ILE A 27 -1.04 0.67 10.83
N MET A 28 -1.14 -0.44 10.12
CA MET A 28 -2.05 -1.53 10.44
C MET A 28 -1.74 -2.13 11.83
N SER A 29 -0.46 -2.36 12.13
CA SER A 29 -0.01 -2.82 13.46
C SER A 29 -0.37 -1.82 14.56
N MET A 30 -0.10 -0.53 14.36
CA MET A 30 -0.46 0.54 15.30
C MET A 30 -1.98 0.65 15.49
N ALA A 31 -2.75 0.58 14.40
CA ALA A 31 -4.20 0.65 14.44
C ALA A 31 -4.81 -0.52 15.20
N SER A 32 -4.26 -1.73 15.03
CA SER A 32 -4.69 -2.91 15.76
C SER A 32 -4.39 -2.79 17.26
N LEU A 33 -3.17 -2.38 17.63
CA LEU A 33 -2.79 -2.16 19.03
C LEU A 33 -3.59 -1.03 19.70
N ALA A 34 -3.99 -0.01 18.94
CA ALA A 34 -4.82 1.09 19.43
C ALA A 34 -6.33 0.75 19.48
N GLY A 35 -6.73 -0.45 19.04
CA GLY A 35 -8.13 -0.90 19.06
C GLY A 35 -9.00 -0.32 17.94
N TYR A 36 -8.42 0.33 16.94
CA TYR A 36 -9.14 0.84 15.76
C TYR A 36 -9.33 -0.22 14.67
N LEU A 37 -8.59 -1.33 14.74
CA LEU A 37 -8.58 -2.39 13.73
C LEU A 37 -8.65 -3.77 14.38
N GLU A 38 -9.73 -4.49 14.08
CA GLU A 38 -9.85 -5.91 14.42
C GLU A 38 -9.23 -6.77 13.31
N LEU A 39 -8.30 -7.63 13.69
CA LEU A 39 -7.63 -8.56 12.79
C LEU A 39 -8.27 -9.94 12.88
N SER A 40 -8.22 -10.68 11.78
CA SER A 40 -8.65 -12.08 11.80
C SER A 40 -7.71 -12.93 12.65
N PRO A 41 -8.19 -14.04 13.26
CA PRO A 41 -7.42 -14.81 14.23
C PRO A 41 -6.05 -15.28 13.73
N THR A 42 -5.93 -15.58 12.43
CA THR A 42 -4.66 -16.01 11.81
C THR A 42 -3.64 -14.87 11.70
N PHE A 43 -4.07 -13.62 11.71
CA PHE A 43 -3.24 -12.44 11.48
C PHE A 43 -3.11 -11.52 12.71
N GLU A 44 -3.60 -11.93 13.88
CA GLU A 44 -3.46 -11.19 15.15
C GLU A 44 -2.00 -10.85 15.49
N TRP A 45 -1.04 -11.66 15.03
CA TRP A 45 0.39 -11.41 15.23
C TRP A 45 0.85 -10.05 14.68
N ILE A 46 0.16 -9.49 13.67
CA ILE A 46 0.46 -8.15 13.11
C ILE A 46 0.22 -7.07 14.17
N GLY A 47 -0.78 -7.25 15.03
CA GLY A 47 -1.09 -6.38 16.16
C GLY A 47 -0.27 -6.65 17.43
N SER A 48 0.94 -7.21 17.31
CA SER A 48 1.82 -7.49 18.45
C SER A 48 2.97 -6.47 18.55
N TYR A 49 3.47 -6.20 19.77
CA TYR A 49 4.63 -5.32 19.96
C TYR A 49 5.89 -5.76 19.17
N PRO A 50 6.23 -7.06 19.08
CA PRO A 50 7.33 -7.50 18.22
C PRO A 50 7.11 -7.15 16.75
N ALA A 51 5.92 -7.38 16.21
CA ALA A 51 5.60 -7.03 14.82
C ALA A 51 5.68 -5.52 14.59
N LEU A 52 5.18 -4.71 15.52
CA LEU A 52 5.27 -3.25 15.45
C LEU A 52 6.73 -2.77 15.36
N VAL A 53 7.62 -3.31 16.19
CA VAL A 53 9.05 -2.96 16.16
C VAL A 53 9.69 -3.37 14.83
N ILE A 54 9.37 -4.57 14.33
CA ILE A 54 9.88 -5.04 13.04
C ILE A 54 9.41 -4.14 11.89
N PHE A 55 8.12 -3.79 11.83
CA PHE A 55 7.60 -2.89 10.80
C PHE A 55 8.15 -1.48 10.93
N LEU A 56 8.40 -1.00 12.15
CA LEU A 56 9.04 0.30 12.38
C LEU A 56 10.47 0.32 11.83
N VAL A 57 11.28 -0.68 12.18
CA VAL A 57 12.66 -0.80 11.68
C VAL A 57 12.66 -0.97 10.16
N ALA A 58 11.78 -1.81 9.61
CA ALA A 58 11.67 -2.02 8.18
C ALA A 58 11.26 -0.73 7.44
N THR A 59 10.35 0.07 8.02
CA THR A 59 9.96 1.38 7.47
C THR A 59 11.12 2.36 7.50
N LEU A 60 11.89 2.40 8.59
CA LEU A 60 13.09 3.24 8.68
C LEU A 60 14.13 2.83 7.63
N LEU A 61 14.38 1.53 7.47
CA LEU A 61 15.26 1.02 6.43
C LEU A 61 14.75 1.34 5.03
N GLU A 62 13.44 1.25 4.80
CA GLU A 62 12.81 1.61 3.53
C GLU A 62 13.04 3.07 3.17
N VAL A 63 12.88 3.99 4.13
CA VAL A 63 13.13 5.42 3.90
C VAL A 63 14.62 5.71 3.75
N LEU A 64 15.48 5.11 4.56
CA LEU A 64 16.92 5.36 4.56
C LEU A 64 17.64 4.77 3.35
N ALA A 65 17.14 3.66 2.80
CA ALA A 65 17.73 2.98 1.65
C ALA A 65 17.85 3.90 0.42
N TYR A 66 16.93 4.86 0.25
CA TYR A 66 16.94 5.81 -0.88
C TYR A 66 18.12 6.78 -0.88
N PHE A 67 18.81 6.93 0.26
CA PHE A 67 20.01 7.76 0.33
C PHE A 67 21.29 6.99 -0.03
N ILE A 68 21.21 5.66 -0.19
CA ILE A 68 22.36 4.80 -0.45
C ILE A 68 22.10 4.00 -1.74
N PRO A 69 22.75 4.33 -2.88
CA PRO A 69 22.39 3.80 -4.20
C PRO A 69 22.34 2.26 -4.32
N TYR A 70 23.21 1.55 -3.61
CA TYR A 70 23.21 0.08 -3.62
C TYR A 70 22.00 -0.51 -2.87
N LEU A 71 21.66 0.08 -1.72
CA LEU A 71 20.49 -0.32 -0.94
C LEU A 71 19.20 0.02 -1.69
N ASP A 72 19.14 1.19 -2.34
CA ASP A 72 17.98 1.59 -3.15
C ASP A 72 17.69 0.59 -4.28
N ASN A 73 18.70 0.18 -5.05
CA ASN A 73 18.53 -0.79 -6.12
C ASN A 73 18.05 -2.15 -5.61
N LEU A 74 18.65 -2.65 -4.53
CA LEU A 74 18.25 -3.93 -3.93
C LEU A 74 16.83 -3.86 -3.38
N LEU A 75 16.51 -2.81 -2.63
CA LEU A 75 15.20 -2.61 -2.04
C LEU A 75 14.15 -2.45 -3.14
N SER A 76 14.42 -1.70 -4.21
CA SER A 76 13.51 -1.50 -5.34
C SER A 76 13.19 -2.79 -6.08
N MET A 77 14.17 -3.69 -6.21
CA MET A 77 13.98 -5.03 -6.80
C MET A 77 13.02 -5.89 -5.96
N ILE A 78 13.23 -5.91 -4.65
CA ILE A 78 12.43 -6.74 -3.71
C ILE A 78 11.07 -6.10 -3.42
N SER A 79 10.96 -4.78 -3.47
CA SER A 79 9.74 -4.04 -3.12
C SER A 79 8.57 -4.37 -4.04
N SER A 80 8.81 -4.73 -5.30
CA SER A 80 7.73 -5.04 -6.25
C SER A 80 6.97 -6.33 -5.87
N PRO A 81 7.63 -7.50 -5.69
CA PRO A 81 6.95 -8.68 -5.17
C PRO A 81 6.52 -8.53 -3.72
N ALA A 82 7.26 -7.78 -2.90
CA ALA A 82 6.89 -7.55 -1.50
C ALA A 82 5.61 -6.72 -1.37
N ALA A 83 5.40 -5.70 -2.20
CA ALA A 83 4.16 -4.91 -2.23
C ALA A 83 2.94 -5.79 -2.58
N LEU A 84 3.09 -6.69 -3.55
CA LEU A 84 2.03 -7.65 -3.88
C LEU A 84 1.65 -8.51 -2.67
N VAL A 85 2.65 -9.12 -2.02
CA VAL A 85 2.41 -9.98 -0.85
C VAL A 85 1.84 -9.19 0.32
N ALA A 86 2.37 -8.01 0.60
CA ALA A 86 1.87 -7.12 1.65
C ALA A 86 0.41 -6.75 1.41
N GLY A 87 0.04 -6.38 0.17
CA GLY A 87 -1.34 -6.08 -0.21
C GLY A 87 -2.32 -7.21 0.05
N ILE A 88 -1.92 -8.43 -0.29
CA ILE A 88 -2.71 -9.64 -0.06
C ILE A 88 -2.87 -9.87 1.44
N ILE A 89 -1.79 -9.81 2.22
CA ILE A 89 -1.82 -10.01 3.69
C ILE A 89 -2.69 -8.95 4.37
N ILE A 90 -2.54 -7.67 4.01
CA ILE A 90 -3.34 -6.56 4.54
C ILE A 90 -4.83 -6.80 4.28
N THR A 91 -5.20 -7.27 3.09
CA THR A 91 -6.62 -7.48 2.78
C THR A 91 -7.17 -8.75 3.43
N ALA A 92 -6.38 -9.83 3.48
CA ALA A 92 -6.79 -11.08 4.12
C ALA A 92 -6.95 -10.94 5.64
N SER A 93 -6.14 -10.10 6.26
CA SER A 93 -6.12 -9.89 7.71
C SER A 93 -7.30 -9.10 8.24
N VAL A 94 -7.95 -8.26 7.44
CA VAL A 94 -9.13 -7.47 7.85
C VAL A 94 -10.45 -8.15 7.53
N ILE A 95 -10.44 -9.24 6.76
CA ILE A 95 -11.62 -10.03 6.43
C ILE A 95 -11.78 -11.15 7.47
N THR A 96 -12.75 -11.01 8.37
CA THR A 96 -12.96 -11.91 9.52
C THR A 96 -14.12 -12.90 9.35
N GLU A 97 -15.18 -12.52 8.63
CA GLU A 97 -16.47 -13.25 8.59
C GLU A 97 -16.78 -13.91 7.23
N MET A 98 -15.75 -14.31 6.47
CA MET A 98 -15.92 -14.89 5.13
C MET A 98 -15.28 -16.28 5.01
N SER A 99 -15.79 -17.09 4.07
CA SER A 99 -15.20 -18.40 3.81
C SER A 99 -13.75 -18.23 3.32
N PRO A 100 -12.82 -19.15 3.68
CA PRO A 100 -11.41 -19.01 3.32
C PRO A 100 -11.17 -18.80 1.82
N LEU A 101 -11.93 -19.50 0.97
CA LEU A 101 -11.85 -19.36 -0.48
C LEU A 101 -12.15 -17.92 -0.93
N LEU A 102 -13.20 -17.32 -0.38
CA LEU A 102 -13.64 -15.97 -0.73
C LEU A 102 -12.65 -14.92 -0.20
N THR A 103 -12.15 -15.10 1.03
CA THR A 103 -11.13 -14.24 1.64
C THR A 103 -9.87 -14.20 0.79
N TRP A 104 -9.32 -15.35 0.41
CA TRP A 104 -8.11 -15.40 -0.41
C TRP A 104 -8.34 -14.86 -1.83
N THR A 105 -9.51 -15.14 -2.42
CA THR A 105 -9.86 -14.60 -3.74
C THR A 105 -9.89 -13.07 -3.72
N LEU A 106 -10.55 -12.48 -2.72
CA LEU A 106 -10.60 -11.02 -2.55
C LEU A 106 -9.24 -10.44 -2.18
N ALA A 107 -8.47 -11.10 -1.33
CA ALA A 107 -7.13 -10.65 -0.96
C ALA A 107 -6.18 -10.62 -2.16
N ILE A 108 -6.22 -11.63 -3.03
CA ILE A 108 -5.42 -11.69 -4.26
C ILE A 108 -5.87 -10.62 -5.26
N ILE A 109 -7.17 -10.55 -5.55
CA ILE A 109 -7.70 -9.67 -6.59
C ILE A 109 -7.67 -8.21 -6.13
N ALA A 110 -8.31 -7.92 -5.00
CA ALA A 110 -8.40 -6.56 -4.48
C ALA A 110 -7.07 -6.15 -3.85
N GLY A 111 -6.60 -6.88 -2.83
CA GLY A 111 -5.36 -6.54 -2.13
C GLY A 111 -4.14 -6.50 -3.04
N GLY A 112 -3.87 -7.60 -3.74
CA GLY A 112 -2.76 -7.69 -4.67
C GLY A 112 -2.89 -6.74 -5.86
N GLY A 113 -4.09 -6.63 -6.44
CA GLY A 113 -4.35 -5.76 -7.58
C GLY A 113 -4.14 -4.27 -7.29
N PHE A 114 -4.69 -3.77 -6.18
CA PHE A 114 -4.53 -2.36 -5.80
C PHE A 114 -3.07 -2.03 -5.43
N SER A 115 -2.37 -2.96 -4.77
CA SER A 115 -0.95 -2.78 -4.42
C SER A 115 -0.05 -2.74 -5.66
N LEU A 116 -0.29 -3.64 -6.62
CA LEU A 116 0.44 -3.60 -7.89
C LEU A 116 0.13 -2.34 -8.70
N ALA A 117 -1.11 -1.86 -8.70
CA ALA A 117 -1.47 -0.61 -9.36
C ALA A 117 -0.70 0.59 -8.77
N GLY A 118 -0.60 0.67 -7.44
CA GLY A 118 0.24 1.66 -6.75
C GLY A 118 1.72 1.51 -7.13
N LYS A 119 2.24 0.28 -7.17
CA LYS A 119 3.65 0.03 -7.48
C LYS A 119 4.03 0.36 -8.91
N VAL A 120 3.17 0.03 -9.87
CA VAL A 120 3.36 0.44 -11.28
C VAL A 120 3.37 1.96 -11.38
N THR A 121 2.48 2.64 -10.67
CA THR A 121 2.45 4.11 -10.65
C THR A 121 3.76 4.67 -10.10
N SER A 122 4.21 4.21 -8.94
CA SER A 122 5.49 4.61 -8.33
C SER A 122 6.67 4.41 -9.30
N ASN A 123 6.80 3.21 -9.87
CA ASN A 123 7.88 2.88 -10.80
C ASN A 123 7.88 3.78 -12.06
N LEU A 124 6.70 4.14 -12.59
CA LEU A 124 6.59 5.07 -13.72
C LEU A 124 7.07 6.47 -13.34
N VAL A 125 6.72 6.98 -12.15
CA VAL A 125 7.15 8.31 -11.71
C VAL A 125 8.66 8.34 -11.48
N HIS A 126 9.24 7.32 -10.84
CA HIS A 126 10.69 7.21 -10.63
C HIS A 126 11.48 7.05 -11.92
N THR A 127 10.98 6.25 -12.87
CA THR A 127 11.61 6.11 -14.19
C THR A 127 11.57 7.43 -14.95
N GLY A 128 10.43 8.12 -14.94
CA GLY A 128 10.28 9.46 -15.51
C GLY A 128 11.24 10.48 -14.89
N SER A 129 11.31 10.54 -13.56
CA SER A 129 12.26 11.39 -12.82
C SER A 129 13.71 11.08 -13.19
N THR A 130 14.09 9.80 -13.24
CA THR A 130 15.46 9.39 -13.59
C THR A 130 15.84 9.82 -15.00
N THR A 131 14.94 9.63 -15.97
CA THR A 131 15.18 10.05 -17.36
C THR A 131 15.27 11.56 -17.54
N MET A 132 14.55 12.34 -16.72
CA MET A 132 14.53 13.81 -16.82
C MET A 132 15.66 14.49 -16.05
N THR A 133 16.03 13.98 -14.86
CA THR A 133 16.94 14.69 -13.94
C THR A 133 18.18 13.89 -13.55
N GLY A 134 18.39 12.72 -14.18
CA GLY A 134 19.48 11.82 -13.85
C GLY A 134 19.33 11.16 -12.46
N GLY A 135 18.11 11.15 -11.90
CA GLY A 135 17.80 10.50 -10.61
C GLY A 135 17.99 11.40 -9.38
N THR A 136 18.38 12.67 -9.57
CA THR A 136 18.60 13.64 -8.48
C THR A 136 17.34 13.94 -7.66
N ILE A 137 16.15 13.76 -8.24
CA ILE A 137 14.85 14.02 -7.58
C ILE A 137 14.29 12.76 -6.89
N ASN A 138 14.81 11.56 -7.20
CA ASN A 138 14.25 10.30 -6.70
C ASN A 138 14.17 10.24 -5.16
N PRO A 139 15.17 10.70 -4.38
CA PRO A 139 15.06 10.68 -2.92
C PRO A 139 13.92 11.58 -2.40
N ALA A 140 13.72 12.75 -3.00
CA ALA A 140 12.63 13.65 -2.62
C ALA A 140 11.26 13.07 -2.98
N LEU A 141 11.14 12.46 -4.17
CA LEU A 141 9.93 11.76 -4.59
C LEU A 141 9.63 10.58 -3.66
N SER A 142 10.65 9.80 -3.30
CA SER A 142 10.54 8.72 -2.34
C SER A 142 10.04 9.20 -0.98
N LEU A 143 10.53 10.34 -0.49
CA LEU A 143 10.04 10.90 0.77
C LEU A 143 8.56 11.30 0.66
N LEU A 144 8.15 11.88 -0.47
CA LEU A 144 6.75 12.20 -0.74
C LEU A 144 5.87 10.96 -0.79
N GLU A 145 6.33 9.87 -1.40
CA GLU A 145 5.63 8.58 -1.38
C GLU A 145 5.49 8.03 0.04
N SER A 146 6.52 8.17 0.89
CA SER A 146 6.44 7.79 2.31
C SER A 146 5.38 8.57 3.07
N ILE A 147 5.36 9.89 2.91
CA ILE A 147 4.36 10.76 3.55
C ILE A 147 2.97 10.43 3.00
N PHE A 148 2.84 10.24 1.69
CA PHE A 148 1.59 9.90 1.04
C PHE A 148 1.04 8.56 1.56
N SER A 149 1.85 7.50 1.59
CA SER A 149 1.45 6.21 2.15
C SER A 149 1.07 6.31 3.61
N ALA A 150 1.79 7.13 4.39
CA ALA A 150 1.48 7.30 5.80
C ALA A 150 0.11 7.97 6.00
N VAL A 151 -0.11 9.10 5.33
CA VAL A 151 -1.38 9.86 5.41
C VAL A 151 -2.54 9.03 4.88
N MET A 152 -2.40 8.42 3.70
CA MET A 152 -3.47 7.62 3.10
C MET A 152 -3.74 6.33 3.87
N GLY A 153 -2.71 5.71 4.45
CA GLY A 153 -2.89 4.53 5.31
C GLY A 153 -3.71 4.87 6.56
N ILE A 154 -3.37 5.96 7.24
CA ILE A 154 -4.12 6.45 8.42
C ILE A 154 -5.56 6.80 8.03
N LEU A 155 -5.75 7.54 6.92
CA LEU A 155 -7.09 7.88 6.43
C LEU A 155 -7.91 6.64 6.04
N SER A 156 -7.28 5.60 5.51
CA SER A 156 -7.95 4.36 5.15
C SER A 156 -8.50 3.63 6.39
N VAL A 157 -7.77 3.67 7.51
CA VAL A 157 -8.22 3.11 8.80
C VAL A 157 -9.35 3.95 9.40
N LEU A 158 -9.17 5.28 9.48
CA LEU A 158 -10.12 6.16 10.17
C LEU A 158 -11.40 6.41 9.36
N PHE A 159 -11.27 6.49 8.04
CA PHE A 159 -12.36 6.82 7.13
C PHE A 159 -12.35 5.92 5.88
N PRO A 160 -12.72 4.63 6.00
CA PRO A 160 -12.69 3.68 4.86
C PRO A 160 -13.48 4.14 3.64
N LEU A 161 -14.52 4.95 3.82
CA LEU A 161 -15.33 5.51 2.73
C LEU A 161 -14.54 6.46 1.81
N LEU A 162 -13.50 7.12 2.32
CA LEU A 162 -12.63 7.99 1.49
C LEU A 162 -11.91 7.19 0.40
N VAL A 163 -11.67 5.89 0.62
CA VAL A 163 -11.06 4.98 -0.38
C VAL A 163 -11.90 4.93 -1.66
N ILE A 164 -13.23 4.94 -1.54
CA ILE A 164 -14.14 4.95 -2.70
C ILE A 164 -13.93 6.23 -3.53
N PHE A 165 -13.80 7.38 -2.87
CA PHE A 165 -13.61 8.67 -3.54
C PHE A 165 -12.28 8.70 -4.32
N PHE A 166 -11.19 8.26 -3.68
CA PHE A 166 -9.88 8.19 -4.35
C PHE A 166 -9.85 7.17 -5.48
N ALA A 167 -10.39 5.96 -5.27
CA ALA A 167 -10.49 4.93 -6.30
C ALA A 167 -11.33 5.42 -7.50
N GLY A 168 -12.48 6.05 -7.24
CA GLY A 168 -13.34 6.65 -8.26
C GLY A 168 -12.62 7.76 -9.03
N GLY A 169 -11.87 8.62 -8.34
CA GLY A 169 -11.06 9.67 -8.96
C GLY A 169 -9.97 9.12 -9.89
N ILE A 170 -9.26 8.08 -9.45
CA ILE A 170 -8.24 7.40 -10.26
C ILE A 170 -8.87 6.77 -11.51
N ILE A 171 -9.97 6.02 -11.35
CA ILE A 171 -10.68 5.40 -12.48
C ILE A 171 -11.16 6.47 -13.47
N TYR A 172 -11.76 7.55 -12.98
CA TYR A 172 -12.20 8.67 -13.81
C TYR A 172 -11.04 9.27 -14.61
N PHE A 173 -9.90 9.51 -13.97
CA PHE A 173 -8.72 10.05 -14.62
C PHE A 173 -8.15 9.11 -15.71
N LEU A 174 -8.04 7.82 -15.41
CA LEU A 174 -7.58 6.80 -16.37
C LEU A 174 -8.50 6.71 -17.59
N VAL A 175 -9.83 6.71 -17.39
CA VAL A 175 -10.81 6.73 -18.48
C VAL A 175 -10.69 8.00 -19.31
N LYS A 176 -10.48 9.15 -18.67
CA LYS A 176 -10.29 10.44 -19.34
C LYS A 176 -9.01 10.46 -20.18
N MET A 177 -7.89 9.94 -19.66
CA MET A 177 -6.64 9.80 -20.42
C MET A 177 -6.79 8.86 -21.61
N LYS A 178 -7.43 7.69 -21.43
CA LYS A 178 -7.68 6.75 -22.52
C LYS A 178 -8.53 7.35 -23.64
N LYS A 179 -9.52 8.18 -23.29
CA LYS A 179 -10.32 8.96 -24.26
C LYS A 179 -9.50 10.02 -25.00
N ARG A 180 -8.44 10.55 -24.38
CA ARG A 180 -7.53 11.54 -24.99
C ARG A 180 -6.48 10.91 -25.92
N ILE A 181 -6.13 9.65 -25.68
CA ILE A 181 -5.10 8.91 -26.43
C ILE A 181 -5.68 8.10 -27.60
N ARG A 182 -6.98 7.76 -27.61
CA ARG A 182 -7.63 7.24 -28.82
C ARG A 182 -7.70 8.37 -29.86
N PRO A 183 -6.95 8.31 -30.99
CA PRO A 183 -7.30 9.13 -32.14
C PRO A 183 -8.68 8.67 -32.60
N ARG A 184 -9.53 9.63 -33.01
CA ARG A 184 -10.76 9.29 -33.74
C ARG A 184 -10.41 8.60 -35.05
#